data_AF-A0A1E8CSZ8-F1
#
_entry.id   AF-A0A1E8CSZ8-F1
#
_cell.length_a   1.000
_cell.length_b   1.000
_cell.length_c   1.000
_cell.angle_alpha   90.00
_cell.angle_beta   90.00
_cell.angle_gamma   90.00
#
_symmetry.space_group_name_H-M   'P 1'
#
loop_
_entity.id
_entity.type
_entity.pdbx_description
1 polymer ?
#
loop_
_entity_poly.entity_id
_entity_poly.type
_entity_poly.pdbx_seq_one_letter_code
_entity_poly.pdbx_strand_id
1 'polypeptide(L)'
;MVVGATVGKQSARQSARRAALDAQARMRTERADRERRLSALGVRVMVALSERDQLVTLCEERASSALAEMVEREGLNLGEAVAWCGPDLSRREAVRLRRLREVGAVVGEPNEDTNEGEPVEG
;
A
#
# COMPACT_ATOMS: atom_id res chain seq x y z
N MET A 1 8.21 -28.80 65.52
CA MET A 1 8.65 -27.54 64.87
C MET A 1 8.68 -27.73 63.34
N VAL A 2 7.52 -27.91 62.68
CA VAL A 2 7.45 -28.19 61.21
C VAL A 2 6.57 -27.17 60.45
N VAL A 3 5.73 -26.41 61.16
CA VAL A 3 4.75 -25.48 60.57
C VAL A 3 5.39 -24.23 59.94
N GLY A 4 6.57 -23.79 60.42
CA GLY A 4 7.27 -22.62 59.85
C GLY A 4 7.88 -22.86 58.46
N ALA A 5 8.24 -24.11 58.13
CA ALA A 5 8.92 -24.44 56.88
C ALA A 5 7.97 -24.58 55.68
N THR A 6 6.69 -24.91 55.91
CA THR A 6 5.68 -25.06 54.83
C THR A 6 5.09 -23.71 54.41
N VAL A 7 4.79 -22.83 55.38
CA VAL A 7 4.29 -21.46 55.12
C VAL A 7 5.31 -20.60 54.36
N GLY A 8 6.61 -20.68 54.69
CA GLY A 8 7.67 -19.98 53.95
C GLY A 8 7.82 -20.47 52.50
N LYS A 9 7.71 -21.78 52.26
CA LYS A 9 7.72 -22.38 50.91
C LYS A 9 6.48 -22.00 50.10
N GLN A 10 5.30 -21.94 50.73
CA GLN A 10 4.05 -21.50 50.09
C GLN A 10 4.10 -20.02 49.71
N SER A 11 4.66 -19.16 50.57
CA SER A 11 4.86 -17.73 50.30
C SER A 11 5.85 -17.49 49.14
N ALA A 12 6.97 -18.21 49.11
CA ALA A 12 7.94 -18.14 48.00
C ALA A 12 7.30 -18.55 46.66
N ARG A 13 6.50 -19.62 46.63
CA ARG A 13 5.80 -20.07 45.43
C ARG A 13 4.77 -19.05 44.93
N GLN A 14 4.03 -18.42 45.84
CA GLN A 14 3.04 -17.39 45.47
C GLN A 14 3.72 -16.13 44.92
N SER A 15 4.83 -15.69 45.54
CA SER A 15 5.65 -14.58 45.05
C SER A 15 6.21 -14.87 43.66
N ALA A 16 6.79 -16.05 43.45
CA ALA A 16 7.31 -16.47 42.16
C ALA A 16 6.21 -16.52 41.08
N ARG A 17 5.02 -17.01 41.41
CA ARG A 17 3.87 -17.01 40.49
C ARG A 17 3.46 -15.59 40.10
N ARG A 18 3.38 -14.67 41.06
CA ARG A 18 3.02 -13.27 40.79
C ARG A 18 4.06 -12.61 39.88
N ALA A 19 5.35 -12.76 40.20
CA ALA A 19 6.43 -12.24 39.37
C ALA A 19 6.41 -12.80 37.93
N ALA A 20 6.15 -14.10 37.78
CA ALA A 20 6.01 -14.73 36.46
C ALA A 20 4.81 -14.18 35.68
N LEU A 21 3.65 -14.00 36.31
CA LEU A 21 2.47 -13.43 35.67
C LEU A 21 2.67 -11.96 35.27
N ASP A 22 3.31 -11.16 36.12
CA ASP A 22 3.63 -9.77 35.84
C ASP A 22 4.61 -9.66 34.66
N ALA A 23 5.64 -10.51 34.61
CA ALA A 23 6.58 -10.58 33.49
C ALA A 23 5.87 -10.98 32.19
N GLN A 24 4.98 -11.97 32.22
CA GLN A 24 4.20 -12.39 31.06
C GLN A 24 3.25 -11.29 30.58
N ALA A 25 2.61 -10.55 31.49
CA ALA A 25 1.75 -9.42 31.14
C ALA A 25 2.54 -8.33 30.42
N ARG A 26 3.72 -7.95 30.94
CA ARG A 26 4.60 -6.97 30.29
C ARG A 26 5.02 -7.42 28.89
N MET A 27 5.48 -8.67 28.75
CA MET A 27 5.87 -9.22 27.46
C MET A 27 4.73 -9.19 26.42
N ARG A 28 3.49 -9.50 26.84
CA ARG A 28 2.32 -9.45 25.96
C ARG A 28 2.03 -8.02 25.51
N THR A 29 2.06 -7.06 26.43
CA THR A 29 1.87 -5.65 26.10
C THR A 29 2.94 -5.14 25.14
N GLU A 30 4.22 -5.41 25.43
CA GLU A 30 5.33 -5.00 24.56
C GLU A 30 5.22 -5.60 23.15
N ARG A 31 4.81 -6.87 23.06
CA ARG A 31 4.57 -7.53 21.77
C ARG A 31 3.40 -6.89 21.03
N ALA A 32 2.29 -6.65 21.72
CA ALA A 32 1.11 -5.99 21.13
C ALA A 32 1.45 -4.58 20.64
N ASP A 33 2.22 -3.81 21.40
CA ASP A 33 2.63 -2.46 21.02
C ASP A 33 3.61 -2.48 19.85
N ARG A 34 4.53 -3.45 19.81
CA ARG A 34 5.40 -3.65 18.64
C ARG A 34 4.59 -3.99 17.41
N GLU A 35 3.63 -4.90 17.52
CA GLU A 35 2.75 -5.31 16.43
C GLU A 35 1.95 -4.11 15.91
N ARG A 36 1.31 -3.34 16.79
CA ARG A 36 0.61 -2.09 16.42
C ARG A 36 1.49 -1.11 15.66
N ARG A 37 2.72 -0.87 16.15
CA ARG A 37 3.68 0.01 15.47
C ARG A 37 4.06 -0.53 14.10
N LEU A 38 4.32 -1.82 13.97
CA LEU A 38 4.67 -2.44 12.68
C LEU A 38 3.49 -2.39 11.70
N SER A 39 2.26 -2.65 12.15
CA SER A 39 1.06 -2.52 11.32
C SER A 39 0.89 -1.10 10.80
N ALA A 40 1.03 -0.09 11.68
CA ALA A 40 0.93 1.31 11.26
C ALA A 40 2.03 1.71 10.26
N LEU A 41 3.26 1.24 10.47
CA LEU A 41 4.35 1.45 9.51
C LEU A 41 4.08 0.76 8.18
N GLY A 42 3.56 -0.47 8.18
CA GLY A 42 3.19 -1.19 6.97
C GLY A 42 2.14 -0.45 6.14
N VAL A 43 1.09 0.07 6.79
CA VAL A 43 0.07 0.90 6.13
C VAL A 43 0.71 2.14 5.50
N ARG A 44 1.57 2.85 6.24
CA ARG A 44 2.27 4.04 5.72
C ARG A 44 3.13 3.73 4.49
N VAL A 45 3.84 2.60 4.48
CA VAL A 45 4.63 2.17 3.32
C VAL A 45 3.72 1.95 2.11
N MET A 46 2.61 1.22 2.29
CA MET A 46 1.71 0.93 1.19
C MET A 46 1.00 2.17 0.64
N VAL A 47 0.62 3.11 1.50
CA VAL A 47 0.07 4.41 1.07
C VAL A 47 1.09 5.17 0.22
N ALA A 48 2.32 5.31 0.70
CA ALA A 48 3.37 6.03 -0.04
C ALA A 48 3.69 5.38 -1.40
N LEU A 49 3.68 4.04 -1.47
CA LEU A 49 3.85 3.33 -2.74
C LEU A 49 2.66 3.57 -3.69
N SER A 50 1.43 3.56 -3.18
CA SER A 50 0.24 3.85 -3.99
C SER A 50 0.23 5.28 -4.51
N GLU A 51 0.56 6.27 -3.69
CA GLU A 51 0.69 7.68 -4.10
C GLU A 51 1.77 7.84 -5.17
N ARG A 52 2.92 7.19 -5.01
CA ARG A 52 3.97 7.16 -6.03
C ARG A 52 3.44 6.58 -7.33
N ASP A 53 2.78 5.43 -7.29
CA ASP A 53 2.32 4.73 -8.48
C ASP A 53 1.25 5.56 -9.22
N GLN A 54 0.38 6.27 -8.50
CA GLN A 54 -0.55 7.25 -9.08
C GLN A 54 0.18 8.39 -9.80
N LEU A 55 1.22 8.97 -9.18
CA LEU A 55 2.04 10.01 -9.82
C LEU A 55 2.76 9.48 -11.07
N VAL A 56 3.25 8.24 -11.03
CA VAL A 56 3.85 7.57 -12.19
C VAL A 56 2.83 7.45 -13.32
N THR A 57 1.63 6.94 -13.04
CA THR A 57 0.54 6.82 -14.03
C THR A 57 0.21 8.18 -14.68
N LEU A 58 0.03 9.23 -13.87
CA LEU A 58 -0.27 10.57 -14.38
C LEU A 58 0.86 11.11 -15.28
N CYS A 59 2.12 10.86 -14.92
CA CYS A 59 3.26 11.24 -15.76
C CYS A 59 3.32 10.44 -17.07
N GLU A 60 3.03 9.14 -17.02
CA GLU A 60 2.97 8.29 -18.21
C GLU A 60 1.84 8.69 -19.17
N GLU A 61 0.67 9.05 -18.64
CA GLU A 61 -0.45 9.57 -19.44
C GLU A 61 -0.08 10.88 -20.15
N ARG A 62 0.56 11.82 -19.43
CA ARG A 62 1.05 13.08 -20.02
C ARG A 62 2.08 12.82 -21.12
N ALA A 63 3.02 11.91 -20.89
CA ALA A 63 4.03 11.53 -21.88
C ALA A 63 3.39 10.85 -23.10
N SER A 64 2.42 9.97 -22.88
CA SER A 64 1.65 9.30 -23.94
C SER A 64 0.87 10.32 -24.79
N SER A 65 0.21 11.29 -24.14
CA SER A 65 -0.51 12.37 -24.82
C SER A 65 0.44 13.21 -25.67
N ALA A 66 1.60 13.62 -25.13
CA ALA A 66 2.58 14.39 -25.88
C ALA A 66 3.11 13.62 -27.10
N LEU A 67 3.45 12.33 -26.94
CA LEU A 67 3.85 11.48 -28.07
C LEU A 67 2.74 11.31 -29.11
N ALA A 68 1.47 11.24 -28.67
CA ALA A 68 0.34 11.19 -29.58
C ALA A 68 0.21 12.49 -30.37
N GLU A 69 0.36 13.66 -29.74
CA GLU A 69 0.33 14.95 -30.44
C GLU A 69 1.46 15.08 -31.46
N MET A 70 2.68 14.65 -31.13
CA MET A 70 3.80 14.62 -32.09
C MET A 70 3.49 13.80 -33.34
N VAL A 71 2.78 12.67 -33.19
CA VAL A 71 2.43 11.80 -34.32
C VAL A 71 1.19 12.29 -35.07
N GLU A 72 0.15 12.68 -34.35
CA GLU A 72 -1.18 12.96 -34.90
C GLU A 72 -1.32 14.40 -35.39
N ARG A 73 -0.71 15.38 -34.71
CA ARG A 73 -0.78 16.80 -35.07
C ARG A 73 0.42 17.23 -35.91
N GLU A 74 1.63 16.86 -35.48
CA GLU A 74 2.86 17.26 -36.17
C GLU A 74 3.23 16.30 -37.32
N GLY A 75 2.51 15.18 -37.46
CA GLY A 75 2.68 14.23 -38.57
C GLY A 75 3.97 13.41 -38.52
N LEU A 76 4.67 13.39 -37.37
CA LEU A 76 5.90 12.63 -37.22
C LEU A 76 5.62 11.13 -37.18
N ASN A 77 6.50 10.34 -37.78
CA ASN A 77 6.51 8.91 -37.45
C ASN A 77 7.11 8.68 -36.06
N LEU A 78 6.85 7.52 -35.46
CA LEU A 78 7.29 7.23 -34.08
C LEU A 78 8.82 7.29 -33.91
N GLY A 79 9.61 6.98 -34.95
CA GLY A 79 11.07 7.07 -34.89
C GLY A 79 11.57 8.51 -34.84
N GLU A 80 10.95 9.41 -35.62
CA GLU A 80 11.24 10.85 -35.60
C GLU A 80 10.85 11.46 -34.25
N ALA A 81 9.68 11.10 -33.73
CA ALA A 81 9.24 11.56 -32.41
C ALA A 81 10.24 11.14 -31.31
N VAL A 82 10.71 9.89 -31.34
CA VAL A 82 11.74 9.41 -30.41
C VAL A 82 13.06 10.17 -30.55
N ALA A 83 13.49 10.48 -31.77
CA ALA A 83 14.72 11.25 -31.99
C ALA A 83 14.65 12.65 -31.38
N TRP A 84 13.48 13.29 -31.40
CA TRP A 84 13.23 14.58 -30.74
C TRP A 84 13.24 14.50 -29.22
N CYS A 85 12.82 13.38 -28.63
CA CYS A 85 12.84 13.18 -27.17
C CYS A 85 14.24 12.94 -26.59
N GLY A 86 15.23 12.67 -27.44
CA GLY A 86 16.60 12.42 -27.01
C GLY A 86 16.87 10.97 -26.56
N PRO A 87 18.10 10.69 -26.09
CA PRO A 87 18.59 9.32 -25.92
C PRO A 87 17.92 8.52 -24.80
N ASP A 88 17.29 9.20 -23.83
CA ASP A 88 16.68 8.55 -22.66
C ASP A 88 15.34 7.86 -23.00
N LEU A 89 14.70 8.24 -24.12
CA LEU A 89 13.48 7.58 -24.60
C LEU A 89 13.84 6.48 -25.61
N SER A 90 13.77 5.22 -25.18
CA SER A 90 13.92 4.10 -26.11
C SER A 90 12.70 3.94 -27.02
N ARG A 91 12.91 3.40 -28.23
CA ARG A 91 11.79 3.06 -29.14
C ARG A 91 10.80 2.09 -28.51
N ARG A 92 11.27 1.13 -27.71
CA ARG A 92 10.40 0.18 -27.00
C ARG A 92 9.49 0.90 -26.01
N GLU A 93 10.04 1.87 -25.31
CA GLU A 93 9.30 2.66 -24.32
C GLU A 93 8.27 3.58 -25.00
N ALA A 94 8.63 4.23 -26.10
CA ALA A 94 7.68 5.02 -26.89
C ALA A 94 6.49 4.19 -27.42
N VAL A 95 6.73 2.94 -27.83
CA VAL A 95 5.66 2.00 -28.20
C VAL A 95 4.78 1.66 -27.00
N ARG A 96 5.37 1.43 -25.82
CA ARG A 96 4.60 1.16 -24.59
C ARG A 96 3.70 2.34 -24.24
N LEU A 97 4.25 3.56 -24.23
CA LEU A 97 3.52 4.79 -23.94
C LEU A 97 2.36 5.01 -24.91
N ARG A 98 2.55 4.80 -26.23
CA ARG A 98 1.48 4.90 -27.23
C ARG A 98 0.30 3.95 -26.95
N ARG A 99 0.56 2.76 -26.41
CA ARG A 99 -0.49 1.79 -26.07
C ARG A 99 -1.27 2.15 -24.81
N LEU A 100 -0.70 2.94 -23.90
CA LEU A 100 -1.40 3.34 -22.66
C LEU A 100 -2.67 4.14 -22.97
N ARG A 101 -2.63 5.01 -23.98
CA ARG A 101 -3.81 5.78 -24.43
C ARG A 101 -4.90 4.89 -25.04
N GLU A 102 -4.50 3.83 -25.73
CA GLU A 102 -5.43 2.85 -26.32
C GLU A 102 -6.18 2.06 -25.22
N VAL A 103 -5.54 1.83 -24.07
CA VAL A 103 -6.13 1.12 -22.92
C VAL A 103 -6.90 2.05 -21.96
N GLY A 104 -6.40 3.27 -21.73
CA GLY A 104 -7.06 4.26 -20.87
C GLY A 104 -8.39 4.77 -21.42
N ALA A 105 -8.57 4.76 -22.75
CA ALA A 105 -9.83 5.09 -23.40
C ALA A 105 -10.97 4.07 -23.13
N VAL A 106 -10.66 2.89 -22.59
CA VAL A 106 -11.63 1.78 -22.43
C VAL A 106 -12.17 1.65 -21.00
N VAL A 107 -11.59 2.35 -20.02
CA VAL A 107 -11.93 2.21 -18.57
C VAL A 107 -12.73 3.41 -18.02
N GLY A 108 -13.18 4.32 -18.89
CA GLY A 108 -13.99 5.46 -18.49
C GLY A 108 -15.48 5.14 -18.44
N GLU A 109 -15.97 4.59 -17.32
CA GLU A 109 -17.28 4.87 -16.71
C GLU A 109 -17.47 3.99 -15.44
N PRO A 110 -17.33 4.53 -14.23
CA PRO A 110 -17.95 3.91 -13.06
C PRO A 110 -19.47 4.17 -13.15
N ASN A 111 -20.26 3.12 -13.39
CA ASN A 111 -21.70 3.17 -13.19
C ASN A 111 -21.96 3.44 -11.70
N GLU A 112 -22.28 4.69 -11.38
CA GLU A 112 -22.89 5.06 -10.10
C GLU A 112 -24.36 4.63 -10.10
N ASP A 113 -24.61 3.33 -10.09
CA ASP A 113 -25.92 2.80 -9.72
C ASP A 113 -26.11 3.00 -8.22
N THR A 114 -26.69 4.15 -7.92
CA THR A 114 -27.25 4.55 -6.64
C THR A 114 -28.32 3.52 -6.23
N ASN A 115 -27.95 2.51 -5.43
CA ASN A 115 -28.94 1.70 -4.74
C ASN A 115 -29.28 2.37 -3.39
N GLU A 116 -30.10 3.42 -3.48
CA GLU A 116 -30.80 3.97 -2.31
C GLU A 116 -31.98 3.05 -1.94
N GLY A 117 -31.83 2.36 -0.81
CA GLY A 117 -32.91 2.09 0.13
C GLY A 117 -34.00 1.10 -0.31
N GLU A 118 -33.79 -0.18 -0.02
CA GLU A 118 -34.90 -1.11 0.15
C GLU A 118 -35.39 -1.04 1.61
N PRO A 119 -36.67 -0.72 1.89
CA PRO A 119 -37.20 -0.76 3.24
C PRO A 119 -37.52 -2.22 3.60
N VAL A 120 -36.89 -2.72 4.66
CA VAL A 120 -37.29 -3.98 5.29
C VAL A 120 -38.56 -3.75 6.09
N GLU A 121 -39.72 -4.05 5.48
CA GLU A 121 -40.93 -4.39 6.22
C GLU A 121 -41.08 -5.92 6.29
N GLY A 122 -41.26 -6.43 7.51
CA GLY A 122 -41.49 -7.84 7.82
C GLY A 122 -41.08 -8.21 9.24
#